data_AF-A0A820QZ40-F1
#
_entry.id   AF-A0A820QZ40-F1
#
_cell.length_a   1.000
_cell.length_b   1.000
_cell.length_c   1.000
_cell.angle_alpha   90.00
_cell.angle_beta   90.00
_cell.angle_gamma   90.00
#
_symmetry.space_group_name_H-M   'P 1'
#
loop_
_entity.id
_entity.type
_entity.pdbx_description
1 polymer ?
#
loop_
_entity_poly.entity_id
_entity_poly.type
_entity_poly.pdbx_seq_one_letter_code
_entity_poly.pdbx_strand_id
1 'polypeptide(L)' 'MSEGTISYIDIDNLSEKANERIKTLFSRKNNWTLSELEPFLSSLTTSNAEFNSLLATHTRCILKDGQKYYVPKYG' A
#
# COMPACT_ATOMS: atom_id res chain seq x y z
N MET A 1 27.68 -5.88 -2.21
CA MET A 1 26.49 -6.49 -2.85
C MET A 1 25.40 -6.46 -1.81
N SER A 2 24.39 -5.60 -1.98
CA SER A 2 23.31 -5.48 -0.99
C SER A 2 22.30 -6.60 -1.27
N GLU A 3 22.16 -7.56 -0.36
CA GLU A 3 21.14 -8.60 -0.43
C GLU A 3 19.76 -7.95 -0.49
N GLY A 4 19.05 -8.13 -1.61
CA GLY A 4 17.67 -7.71 -1.74
C GLY A 4 16.78 -8.66 -0.95
N THR A 5 16.37 -8.27 0.26
CA THR A 5 15.42 -9.04 1.06
C THR A 5 14.07 -9.09 0.35
N ILE A 6 13.76 -10.20 -0.34
CA ILE A 6 12.43 -10.47 -0.86
C ILE A 6 11.52 -10.70 0.34
N SER A 7 10.74 -9.69 0.72
CA SER A 7 9.77 -9.78 1.80
C SER A 7 8.44 -10.29 1.24
N TYR A 8 8.08 -11.53 1.55
CA TYR A 8 6.77 -12.08 1.22
C TYR A 8 5.71 -11.55 2.20
N ILE A 9 4.61 -11.03 1.66
CA ILE A 9 3.42 -10.66 2.43
C ILE A 9 2.30 -11.58 1.98
N ASP A 10 1.85 -12.44 2.89
CA ASP A 10 0.71 -13.32 2.65
C ASP A 10 -0.58 -12.50 2.69
N ILE A 11 -1.28 -12.43 1.55
CA ILE A 11 -2.51 -11.64 1.38
C ILE A 11 -3.63 -12.21 2.25
N ASP A 12 -3.71 -13.53 2.41
CA ASP A 12 -4.75 -14.22 3.18
C ASP A 12 -4.62 -13.95 4.68
N ASN A 13 -3.44 -13.57 5.15
CA ASN A 13 -3.19 -13.20 6.54
C ASN A 13 -3.36 -11.68 6.81
N LEU A 14 -3.71 -10.89 5.79
CA LEU A 14 -3.96 -9.46 5.97
C LEU A 14 -5.37 -9.21 6.48
N SER A 15 -5.49 -8.34 7.48
CA SER A 15 -6.79 -7.93 8.04
C SER A 15 -7.78 -7.48 6.96
N GLU A 16 -9.04 -7.86 7.07
CA GLU A 16 -10.13 -7.38 6.20
C GLU A 16 -10.48 -5.90 6.46
N LYS A 17 -9.97 -5.31 7.55
CA LYS A 17 -10.14 -3.89 7.85
C LYS A 17 -9.08 -3.07 7.13
N ALA A 18 -9.51 -2.18 6.25
CA ALA A 18 -8.61 -1.44 5.38
C ALA A 18 -7.55 -0.61 6.13
N ASN A 19 -7.91 0.03 7.23
CA ASN A 19 -6.98 0.78 8.07
C ASN A 19 -5.85 -0.11 8.64
N GLU A 20 -6.18 -1.30 9.15
CA GLU A 20 -5.19 -2.20 9.74
C GLU A 20 -4.34 -2.89 8.68
N ARG A 21 -4.94 -3.23 7.53
CA ARG A 21 -4.19 -3.76 6.37
C ARG A 21 -3.17 -2.74 5.87
N ILE A 22 -3.60 -1.49 5.65
CA ILE A 22 -2.71 -0.41 5.21
C ILE A 22 -1.59 -0.20 6.22
N LYS A 23 -1.88 -0.08 7.52
CA LYS A 23 -0.83 0.01 8.56
C LYS A 23 0.18 -1.15 8.47
N THR A 24 -0.30 -2.37 8.29
CA THR A 24 0.56 -3.55 8.16
C THR A 24 1.48 -3.45 6.93
N LEU A 25 0.94 -3.10 5.77
CA LEU A 25 1.72 -2.90 4.54
C LEU A 25 2.78 -1.82 4.71
N PHE A 26 2.39 -0.67 5.29
CA PHE A 26 3.31 0.45 5.50
C PHE A 26 4.33 0.22 6.62
N SER A 27 4.06 -0.70 7.56
CA SER A 27 5.06 -1.13 8.56
C SER A 27 6.20 -1.97 7.96
N ARG A 28 5.93 -2.68 6.84
CA ARG A 28 6.93 -3.50 6.14
C ARG A 28 7.77 -2.70 5.15
N LYS A 29 7.16 -1.69 4.52
CA LYS A 29 7.80 -0.82 3.53
C LYS A 29 7.14 0.56 3.57
N ASN A 30 7.93 1.62 3.66
CA ASN A 30 7.40 2.98 3.81
C ASN A 30 6.82 3.58 2.51
N ASN A 31 7.25 3.07 1.35
CA ASN A 31 6.94 3.65 0.04
C ASN A 31 6.45 2.56 -0.91
N TRP A 32 5.25 2.73 -1.43
CA TRP A 32 4.66 1.77 -2.35
C TRP A 32 4.22 2.42 -3.64
N THR A 33 4.33 1.72 -4.76
CA THR A 33 3.72 2.14 -6.02
C THR A 33 2.28 1.65 -6.10
N LEU A 34 1.49 2.20 -7.02
CA LEU A 34 0.09 1.79 -7.22
C LEU A 34 -0.01 0.29 -7.54
N SER A 35 0.83 -0.17 -8.48
CA SER A 35 0.88 -1.56 -8.93
C SER A 35 1.29 -2.54 -7.82
N GLU A 36 2.11 -2.10 -6.87
CA GLU A 36 2.46 -2.94 -5.73
C GLU A 36 1.33 -2.99 -4.69
N LEU A 37 0.53 -1.93 -4.51
CA LEU A 37 -0.58 -1.91 -3.54
C LEU A 37 -1.84 -2.61 -4.05
N GLU A 38 -2.09 -2.56 -5.36
CA GLU A 38 -3.28 -3.12 -6.00
C GLU A 38 -3.61 -4.56 -5.55
N PRO A 39 -2.69 -5.55 -5.59
CA PRO A 39 -3.02 -6.92 -5.19
C PRO A 39 -3.41 -7.05 -3.71
N PHE A 40 -2.96 -6.15 -2.83
CA PHE A 40 -3.25 -6.22 -1.39
C PHE A 40 -4.56 -5.52 -1.01
N LEU A 41 -4.95 -4.49 -1.77
CA LEU A 41 -6.08 -3.63 -1.44
C LEU A 41 -7.29 -3.83 -2.36
N SER A 42 -7.12 -4.48 -3.51
CA SER A 42 -8.21 -4.76 -4.46
C SER A 42 -9.35 -5.56 -3.83
N SER A 43 -9.04 -6.53 -2.95
CA SER A 43 -10.06 -7.31 -2.23
C SER A 43 -10.87 -6.49 -1.20
N LEU A 44 -10.43 -5.28 -0.86
CA LEU A 44 -11.14 -4.38 0.07
C LEU A 44 -12.07 -3.39 -0.64
N THR A 45 -12.03 -3.34 -1.96
CA THR A 45 -12.72 -2.31 -2.74
C THR A 45 -13.41 -2.92 -3.94
N THR A 46 -14.62 -2.48 -4.23
CA THR A 46 -15.39 -3.00 -5.38
C THR A 46 -15.20 -2.16 -6.64
N SER A 47 -14.59 -0.98 -6.51
CA SER A 47 -14.37 -0.05 -7.61
C SER A 47 -13.06 0.72 -7.50
N ASN A 48 -12.56 1.19 -8.64
CA ASN A 48 -11.39 2.08 -8.70
C ASN A 48 -11.60 3.38 -7.91
N ALA A 49 -12.84 3.86 -7.80
CA ALA A 49 -13.16 5.06 -7.03
C ALA A 49 -12.96 4.82 -5.52
N GLU A 50 -13.43 3.68 -5.00
CA GLU A 50 -13.21 3.28 -3.61
C GLU A 50 -11.73 3.07 -3.33
N PHE A 51 -10.99 2.42 -4.23
CA PHE A 51 -9.55 2.24 -4.12
C PHE A 51 -8.80 3.57 -4.00
N ASN A 52 -9.11 4.53 -4.88
CA ASN A 52 -8.50 5.85 -4.84
C ASN A 52 -8.88 6.63 -3.56
N SER A 53 -10.13 6.52 -3.11
CA SER A 53 -10.61 7.14 -1.87
C SER A 53 -9.88 6.57 -0.65
N LEU A 54 -9.68 5.25 -0.62
CA LEU A 54 -8.94 4.55 0.41
C LEU A 54 -7.49 5.07 0.50
N LEU A 55 -6.80 5.15 -0.64
CA LEU A 55 -5.44 5.68 -0.70
C LEU A 55 -5.40 7.15 -0.27
N ALA A 56 -6.31 7.99 -0.75
CA ALA A 56 -6.34 9.41 -0.38
C ALA A 56 -6.61 9.64 1.12
N THR A 57 -7.35 8.73 1.76
CA THR A 57 -7.68 8.79 3.19
C THR A 57 -6.47 8.47 4.07
N HIS A 58 -5.72 7.42 3.72
CA HIS A 58 -4.67 6.86 4.58
C HIS A 58 -3.24 7.18 4.14
N THR A 59 -3.04 7.65 2.90
CA THR A 59 -1.73 7.85 2.31
C THR A 59 -1.58 9.26 1.74
N ARG A 60 -0.34 9.64 1.40
CA ARG A 60 0.01 10.79 0.58
C ARG A 60 0.74 10.29 -0.66
N CYS A 61 0.52 10.95 -1.78
CA CYS A 61 1.24 10.68 -3.02
C CYS A 61 2.44 11.63 -3.12
N ILE A 62 3.62 11.06 -3.37
CA ILE A 62 4.86 11.79 -3.65
C ILE A 62 5.37 11.38 -5.02
N LEU A 63 5.99 12.32 -5.73
CA LEU A 63 6.66 12.04 -7.00
C LEU A 63 8.15 11.90 -6.73
N LYS A 64 8.73 10.75 -7.09
CA LYS A 64 10.17 10.50 -6.98
C LYS A 64 10.64 9.86 -8.29
N ASP A 65 11.65 10.46 -8.91
CA ASP A 65 12.22 9.99 -10.18
C ASP A 65 11.16 9.80 -11.30
N GLY A 66 10.15 10.68 -11.34
CA GLY A 66 9.04 10.62 -12.31
C GLY A 66 7.98 9.55 -12.01
N GLN A 67 8.15 8.76 -10.94
CA GLN A 67 7.19 7.75 -10.51
C GLN A 67 6.45 8.18 -9.26
N LYS A 68 5.14 7.87 -9.22
CA LYS A 68 4.29 8.13 -8.04
C LYS A 68 4.50 7.05 -7.00
N TYR A 69 4.75 7.47 -5.77
CA TYR A 69 4.81 6.62 -4.59
C TYR A 69 3.77 7.09 -3.57
N TYR A 70 3.15 6.12 -2.92
CA TYR A 70 2.25 6.32 -1.79
C TYR A 70 3.03 6.07 -0.51
N VAL A 71 2.89 7.00 0.44
CA VAL A 71 3.51 6.99 1.78
C VAL A 71 2.44 7.20 2.84
N PRO A 72 2.58 6.70 4.07
CA PRO A 72 1.53 6.82 5.08
C PRO A 72 1.30 8.29 5.45
N LYS A 73 0.03 8.70 5.57
CA LYS A 73 -0.33 10.10 5.87
C LYS A 73 -0.09 10.46 7.33
N TYR A 74 -0.25 9.47 8.21
CA TYR A 74 -0.04 9.53 9.65
C TYR A 74 1.03 8.50 9.97
N GLY A 75 2.16 8.97 10.50
CA GLY A 75 3.26 8.13 10.97
C GLY A 75 3.07 7.77 12.43
#